data_AF-A0A7W6Y4V2-F1
#
_entry.id   AF-A0A7W6Y4V2-F1
#
_cell.length_a   1.000
_cell.length_b   1.000
_cell.length_c   1.000
_cell.angle_alpha   90.00
_cell.angle_beta   90.00
_cell.angle_gamma   90.00
#
_symmetry.space_group_name_H-M   'P 1'
#
loop_
_entity.id
_entity.type
_entity.pdbx_description
1 polymer ?
#
loop_
_entity_poly.entity_id
_entity_poly.type
_entity_poly.pdbx_seq_one_letter_code
_entity_poly.pdbx_strand_id
1 'polypeptide(L)' 'MPAAYEPIEPEELERLQTIFETARYIACMSRHDPAAERLAAMTIRFYQLGIRDDDALIHTIVKTNRALRPSGREQVADLA' A
#
# COMPACT_ATOMS: atom_id res chain seq x y z
N MET A 1 -5.98 15.16 21.20
CA MET A 1 -5.67 13.82 21.74
C MET A 1 -5.01 13.04 20.62
N PRO A 2 -3.76 12.56 20.72
CA PRO A 2 -3.24 11.65 19.71
C PRO A 2 -4.17 10.43 19.71
N ALA A 3 -4.66 10.03 18.54
CA ALA A 3 -5.42 8.79 18.42
C ALA A 3 -4.53 7.67 18.97
N ALA A 4 -4.94 7.08 20.10
CA ALA A 4 -4.32 5.85 20.57
C ALA A 4 -4.64 4.82 19.49
N TYR A 5 -3.70 4.60 18.57
CA TYR A 5 -3.83 3.58 17.56
C TYR A 5 -4.01 2.26 18.30
N GLU A 6 -5.11 1.57 18.02
CA GLU A 6 -5.35 0.24 18.56
C GLU A 6 -4.16 -0.64 18.14
N PRO A 7 -3.50 -1.32 19.09
CA PRO A 7 -2.39 -2.19 18.75
C PRO A 7 -2.87 -3.26 17.77
N ILE A 8 -2.06 -3.54 16.75
CA ILE A 8 -2.38 -4.58 15.76
C ILE A 8 -2.12 -5.92 16.43
N GLU A 9 -3.18 -6.70 16.59
CA GLU A 9 -3.10 -8.05 17.14
C GLU A 9 -2.40 -9.00 16.13
N PRO A 10 -1.77 -10.08 16.59
CA PRO A 10 -1.06 -11.00 15.70
C PRO A 10 -1.96 -11.59 14.60
N GLU A 11 -3.23 -11.88 14.91
CA GLU A 11 -4.21 -12.36 13.94
C GLU A 11 -4.53 -11.31 12.86
N GLU A 12 -4.55 -10.03 13.23
CA GLU A 12 -4.75 -8.93 12.29
C GLU A 12 -3.53 -8.76 11.38
N LEU A 13 -2.33 -9.01 11.91
CA LEU A 13 -1.09 -8.97 11.12
C LEU A 13 -1.08 -10.05 10.02
N GLU A 14 -1.57 -11.26 10.30
CA GLU A 14 -1.72 -12.34 9.30
C GLU A 14 -2.71 -11.97 8.20
N ARG A 15 -3.81 -11.29 8.55
CA ARG A 15 -4.75 -10.74 7.55
C ARG A 15 -4.09 -9.65 6.71
N LEU A 16 -3.38 -8.71 7.34
CA LEU A 16 -2.68 -7.63 6.63
C LEU A 16 -1.61 -8.18 5.67
N GLN A 17 -0.96 -9.29 6.02
CA GLN A 17 -0.05 -9.99 5.11
C GLN A 17 -0.79 -10.52 3.88
N THR A 18 -1.92 -11.19 4.06
CA THR A 18 -2.75 -11.70 2.95
C THR A 18 -3.24 -10.58 2.03
N ILE A 19 -3.67 -9.46 2.63
CA ILE A 19 -4.10 -8.25 1.93
C ILE A 19 -2.96 -7.65 1.13
N PHE A 20 -1.76 -7.55 1.72
CA PHE A 20 -0.57 -7.06 1.05
C PHE A 20 -0.20 -7.95 -0.16
N GLU A 21 -0.23 -9.28 0.00
CA GLU A 21 0.09 -10.20 -1.09
C GLU A 21 -0.91 -10.09 -2.24
N THR A 22 -2.19 -9.95 -1.93
CA THR A 22 -3.26 -9.74 -2.91
C THR A 22 -3.09 -8.42 -3.65
N ALA A 23 -2.88 -7.32 -2.92
CA ALA A 23 -2.65 -6.00 -3.51
C ALA A 23 -1.38 -5.97 -4.39
N ARG A 24 -0.30 -6.63 -3.95
CA ARG A 24 0.94 -6.78 -4.72
C ARG A 24 0.71 -7.55 -6.02
N TYR A 25 -0.05 -8.64 -5.96
CA TYR A 25 -0.42 -9.44 -7.14
C TYR A 25 -1.22 -8.61 -8.15
N ILE A 26 -2.25 -7.89 -7.68
CA ILE A 26 -3.08 -7.01 -8.51
C ILE A 26 -2.24 -5.88 -9.13
N ALA A 27 -1.28 -5.34 -8.38
CA ALA A 27 -0.38 -4.29 -8.86
C ALA A 27 0.73 -4.81 -9.80
N CYS A 28 0.80 -6.12 -10.06
CA CYS A 28 1.86 -6.79 -10.83
C CYS A 28 3.28 -6.40 -10.35
N MET A 29 3.49 -6.34 -9.04
CA MET A 29 4.76 -5.93 -8.45
C MET A 29 5.60 -7.11 -7.97
N SER A 30 6.90 -7.04 -8.20
CA SER A 30 7.85 -7.99 -7.61
C SER A 30 8.02 -7.72 -6.11
N ARG A 31 8.36 -8.76 -5.33
CA ARG A 31 8.64 -8.61 -3.89
C ARG A 31 9.79 -7.66 -3.59
N HIS A 32 10.73 -7.57 -4.53
CA HIS A 32 11.95 -6.78 -4.40
C HIS A 32 11.79 -5.35 -4.93
N ASP A 33 10.60 -4.99 -5.43
CA ASP A 33 10.33 -3.65 -5.91
C ASP A 33 10.19 -2.69 -4.71
N PRO A 34 10.84 -1.52 -4.71
CA PRO A 34 10.69 -0.53 -3.64
C PRO A 34 9.24 -0.05 -3.47
N ALA A 35 8.39 -0.16 -4.51
CA ALA A 35 6.96 0.11 -4.39
C ALA A 35 6.23 -0.96 -3.56
N ALA A 36 6.77 -2.18 -3.43
CA ALA A 36 6.21 -3.23 -2.56
C ALA A 36 6.41 -2.89 -1.08
N GLU A 37 7.55 -2.34 -0.68
CA GLU A 37 7.73 -1.84 0.69
C GLU A 37 6.72 -0.73 1.01
N ARG A 38 6.52 0.18 0.06
CA ARG A 38 5.53 1.25 0.20
C ARG A 38 4.10 0.72 0.28
N LEU A 39 3.76 -0.33 -0.48
CA LEU A 39 2.48 -1.02 -0.37
C LEU A 39 2.25 -1.54 1.05
N ALA A 40 3.23 -2.25 1.63
CA ALA A 40 3.12 -2.78 2.99
C ALA A 40 2.91 -1.67 4.04
N ALA A 41 3.67 -0.56 3.93
CA ALA A 41 3.51 0.59 4.81
C ALA A 41 2.12 1.25 4.68
N MET A 42 1.58 1.34 3.44
CA MET A 42 0.23 1.83 3.22
C MET A 42 -0.82 0.91 3.83
N THR A 43 -0.68 -0.41 3.70
CA THR A 43 -1.60 -1.39 4.29
C THR A 43 -1.75 -1.19 5.79
N ILE A 44 -0.63 -1.12 6.50
CA ILE A 44 -0.61 -0.90 7.97
C ILE A 44 -1.24 0.45 8.31
N ARG A 45 -0.88 1.51 7.58
CA ARG A 45 -1.35 2.86 7.85
C ARG A 45 -2.85 3.03 7.62
N PHE A 46 -3.39 2.47 6.53
CA PHE A 46 -4.82 2.55 6.24
C PHE A 46 -5.66 1.72 7.23
N TYR A 47 -5.12 0.57 7.68
CA TYR A 47 -5.72 -0.20 8.76
C TYR A 47 -5.83 0.61 10.05
N GLN A 48 -4.71 1.24 10.45
CA GLN A 48 -4.64 2.12 11.61
C GLN A 48 -5.52 3.37 11.50
N LEU A 49 -5.82 3.83 10.28
CA LEU A 49 -6.76 4.93 10.03
C LEU A 49 -8.24 4.49 10.11
N GLY A 50 -8.50 3.20 10.29
CA GLY A 50 -9.84 2.66 10.52
C GLY A 50 -10.46 1.91 9.32
N ILE A 51 -9.71 1.67 8.24
CA ILE A 51 -10.20 0.83 7.14
C ILE A 51 -10.01 -0.64 7.54
N ARG A 52 -11.07 -1.25 8.08
CA ARG A 52 -11.09 -2.65 8.54
C ARG A 52 -11.70 -3.64 7.54
N ASP A 53 -12.25 -3.14 6.44
CA ASP A 53 -12.78 -3.97 5.36
C ASP A 53 -11.66 -4.32 4.39
N ASP A 54 -11.45 -5.62 4.16
CA ASP A 54 -10.31 -6.14 3.40
C ASP A 54 -10.34 -5.68 1.94
N ASP A 55 -11.49 -5.74 1.28
CA ASP A 55 -11.68 -5.29 -0.10
C ASP A 55 -11.49 -3.78 -0.25
N ALA A 56 -12.07 -3.00 0.65
CA ALA A 56 -11.88 -1.55 0.68
C ALA A 56 -10.41 -1.17 0.91
N LEU A 57 -9.71 -1.91 1.77
CA LEU A 57 -8.31 -1.72 2.06
C LEU A 57 -7.44 -2.02 0.83
N ILE A 58 -7.62 -3.18 0.21
CA ILE A 58 -6.93 -3.57 -1.04
C ILE A 58 -7.15 -2.52 -2.12
N HIS A 59 -8.41 -2.14 -2.36
CA HIS A 59 -8.76 -1.18 -3.40
C HIS A 59 -8.13 0.20 -3.14
N THR A 60 -8.14 0.66 -1.88
CA THR A 60 -7.53 1.94 -1.48
C THR A 60 -6.01 1.93 -1.67
N ILE A 61 -5.35 0.84 -1.26
CA ILE A 61 -3.91 0.66 -1.40
C ILE A 61 -3.51 0.64 -2.87
N VAL A 62 -4.17 -0.19 -3.70
CA VAL A 62 -3.87 -0.31 -5.14
C VAL A 62 -4.11 1.01 -5.87
N LYS A 63 -5.22 1.67 -5.58
CA LYS A 63 -5.56 2.98 -6.16
C LYS A 63 -4.52 4.04 -5.79
N THR A 64 -4.16 4.13 -4.52
CA THR A 64 -3.16 5.09 -4.02
C THR A 64 -1.79 4.81 -4.62
N ASN A 65 -1.37 3.54 -4.65
CA ASN A 65 -0.10 3.15 -5.26
C ASN A 65 -0.05 3.48 -6.75
N ARG A 66 -1.13 3.24 -7.50
CA ARG A 66 -1.23 3.63 -8.91
C ARG A 66 -1.11 5.15 -9.12
N ALA A 67 -1.69 5.95 -8.23
CA ALA A 67 -1.58 7.41 -8.26
C ALA A 67 -0.16 7.91 -7.92
N LEU A 68 0.56 7.17 -7.07
CA LEU A 68 1.93 7.49 -6.65
C LEU A 68 3.01 6.94 -7.58
N ARG A 69 2.70 5.95 -8.43
CA ARG A 69 3.63 5.53 -9.47
C ARG A 69 3.85 6.72 -10.40
N PRO A 70 5.11 7.15 -10.61
CA PRO A 70 5.39 8.11 -11.66
C PRO A 70 4.93 7.47 -12.96
N SER A 71 3.84 8.00 -13.52
CA SER A 71 3.54 7.78 -14.93
C SER A 71 4.80 8.22 -15.67
N GLY A 72 5.39 7.35 -16.50
CA GLY A 72 6.61 7.65 -17.25
C GLY A 72 6.45 8.94 -18.07
N ARG A 73 6.75 10.07 -17.44
CA ARG A 73 6.79 11.40 -18.02
C ARG A 73 7.88 12.21 -17.34
N GLU A 74 9.06 11.61 -17.29
CA GLU A 74 10.30 12.34 -17.55
C GLU A 74 10.28 12.53 -19.09
N GLN A 75 9.69 13.59 -19.65
CA GLN A 75 10.34 14.89 -19.79
C GLN A 75 11.86 14.77 -19.74
N VAL A 76 12.41 14.11 -20.76
CA VAL A 76 13.68 14.51 -21.37
C VAL A 76 13.49 15.91 -21.98
N ALA A 77 13.31 16.91 -21.12
CA ALA A 77 13.63 18.28 -21.44
C ALA A 77 15.06 18.48 -20.94
N ASP A 78 15.89 19.02 -21.82
CA ASP A 78 17.27 19.41 -21.59
C ASP A 78 18.33 18.31 -21.77
N LEU A 79 18.72 18.11 -23.02
CA LEU A 79 20.14 18.10 -23.34
C LEU A 79 20.36 19.06 -24.52
N ALA A 80 20.82 20.26 -24.18
CA ALA A 80 21.32 21.28 -25.08
C ALA A 80 22.62 20.85 -25.78
#